data_AF-A0A0P7AEP8-F1
#
_entry.id   AF-A0A0P7AEP8-F1
#
_cell.length_a   1.000
_cell.length_b   1.000
_cell.length_c   1.000
_cell.angle_alpha   90.00
_cell.angle_beta   90.00
_cell.angle_gamma   90.00
#
_symmetry.space_group_name_H-M   'P 1'
#
loop_
_entity.id
_entity.type
_entity.pdbx_description
1 polymer ?
#
loop_
_entity_poly.entity_id
_entity_poly.type
_entity_poly.pdbx_seq_one_letter_code
_entity_poly.pdbx_strand_id
1 'polypeptide(L)'
;MRPEEKNSEELLLEEEVVKQNEIILFNDNVNTFDHVINTLMDVCEHSPEQAEQCSLIVHYKGKCTVKTGEYDDLKPRCSQLLKAGLSAELV
;
A
#
# COMPACT_ATOMS: atom_id res chain seq x y z
N MET A 1 19.01 -10.61 50.08
CA MET A 1 18.28 -9.35 49.80
C MET A 1 18.42 -9.11 48.29
N ARG A 2 17.32 -9.15 47.53
CA ARG A 2 17.29 -8.90 46.08
C ARG A 2 17.10 -7.39 45.85
N PRO A 3 17.80 -6.77 44.91
CA PRO A 3 17.29 -5.61 44.20
C PRO A 3 16.65 -6.09 42.89
N GLU A 4 15.35 -5.84 42.77
CA GLU A 4 14.59 -6.02 41.54
C GLU A 4 14.90 -4.83 40.62
N GLU A 5 15.67 -5.06 39.56
CA GLU A 5 15.92 -4.06 38.53
C GLU A 5 14.73 -4.03 37.57
N LYS A 6 13.76 -3.17 37.90
CA LYS A 6 12.70 -2.73 36.98
C LYS A 6 13.32 -1.75 35.99
N ASN A 7 13.68 -2.23 34.81
CA ASN A 7 13.80 -1.38 33.63
C ASN A 7 12.63 -1.70 32.69
N SER A 8 11.55 -0.94 32.86
CA SER A 8 10.51 -0.77 31.86
C SER A 8 10.67 0.63 31.32
N GLU A 9 11.67 0.83 30.46
CA GLU A 9 11.68 1.96 29.54
C GLU A 9 10.63 1.69 28.47
N GLU A 10 9.39 2.04 28.79
CA GLU A 10 8.32 2.23 27.81
C GLU A 10 8.68 3.48 27.01
N LEU A 11 9.49 3.28 25.97
CA LEU A 11 9.79 4.26 24.93
C LEU A 11 8.48 4.53 24.16
N LEU A 12 7.64 5.39 24.73
CA LEU A 12 6.56 6.07 24.03
C LEU A 12 7.20 7.03 23.03
N LEU A 13 7.60 6.48 21.89
CA LEU A 13 7.87 7.22 20.67
C LEU A 13 6.51 7.73 20.17
N GLU A 14 6.00 8.79 20.80
CA GLU A 14 5.09 9.74 20.14
C GLU A 14 5.91 10.52 19.10
N GLU A 15 6.44 9.80 18.11
CA GLU A 15 6.74 10.43 16.84
C GLU A 15 5.41 10.98 16.34
N GLU A 16 5.37 12.26 15.96
CA GLU A 16 4.37 12.75 15.02
C GLU A 16 4.45 11.84 13.80
N VAL A 17 3.73 10.72 13.83
CA VAL A 17 3.54 9.85 12.68
C VAL A 17 2.72 10.71 11.75
N VAL A 18 3.42 11.47 10.90
CA VAL A 18 2.85 12.01 9.67
C VAL A 18 2.04 10.86 9.13
N LYS A 19 0.71 10.96 9.19
CA LYS A 19 -0.20 9.87 8.83
C LYS A 19 -0.06 9.65 7.33
N GLN A 20 0.99 8.94 6.95
CA GLN A 20 1.23 8.51 5.60
C GLN A 20 0.23 7.39 5.38
N ASN A 21 -0.77 7.69 4.56
CA ASN A 21 -1.72 6.70 4.13
C ASN A 21 -1.05 5.89 3.03
N GLU A 22 -1.55 4.69 2.82
CA GLU A 22 -1.00 3.75 1.87
C GLU A 22 -2.13 3.20 1.00
N ILE A 23 -1.91 3.11 -0.31
CA ILE A 23 -2.82 2.38 -1.19
C ILE A 23 -2.30 0.95 -1.28
N ILE A 24 -3.10 0.02 -0.76
CA ILE A 24 -2.86 -1.41 -0.87
C ILE A 24 -3.73 -1.94 -2.00
N LEU A 25 -3.10 -2.47 -3.04
CA LEU A 25 -3.76 -3.24 -4.08
C LEU A 25 -3.86 -4.70 -3.63
N PHE A 26 -5.03 -5.29 -3.79
CA PHE A 26 -5.30 -6.69 -3.52
C PHE A 26 -5.47 -7.44 -4.83
N ASN A 27 -4.98 -8.68 -4.87
CA ASN A 27 -5.19 -9.55 -6.00
C ASN A 27 -6.67 -9.93 -6.05
N ASP A 28 -7.35 -9.52 -7.11
CA ASP A 28 -8.64 -10.06 -7.45
C ASP A 28 -8.46 -11.19 -8.48
N ASN A 29 -9.28 -12.23 -8.41
CA ASN A 29 -9.18 -13.39 -9.31
C ASN A 29 -9.88 -13.15 -10.67
N VAL A 30 -10.21 -11.89 -10.98
CA VAL A 30 -11.04 -11.53 -12.13
C VAL A 30 -10.22 -10.76 -13.17
N ASN A 31 -9.33 -9.87 -12.73
CA ASN A 31 -8.48 -9.05 -13.57
C ASN A 31 -7.20 -9.79 -13.96
N THR A 32 -6.77 -9.60 -15.21
CA THR A 32 -5.50 -10.13 -15.72
C THR A 32 -4.32 -9.27 -15.27
N PHE A 33 -3.13 -9.86 -15.24
CA PHE A 33 -1.88 -9.16 -14.99
C PHE A 33 -1.72 -7.91 -15.85
N ASP A 34 -1.96 -8.03 -17.16
CA ASP A 34 -1.87 -6.89 -18.10
C ASP A 34 -2.84 -5.76 -17.72
N HIS A 35 -4.04 -6.08 -17.26
CA HIS A 35 -5.02 -5.07 -16.83
C HIS A 35 -4.53 -4.32 -15.59
N VAL A 36 -3.98 -5.05 -14.62
CA VAL A 36 -3.38 -4.46 -13.41
C VAL A 36 -2.21 -3.55 -13.78
N ILE A 37 -1.31 -4.00 -14.66
CA ILE A 37 -0.12 -3.26 -15.09
C ILE A 37 -0.52 -1.96 -15.78
N ASN A 38 -1.41 -2.02 -16.78
CA ASN A 38 -1.87 -0.83 -17.50
C ASN A 38 -2.55 0.18 -16.57
N THR A 39 -3.39 -0.31 -15.65
CA THR A 39 -4.07 0.57 -14.70
C THR A 39 -3.09 1.23 -13.73
N LEU A 40 -2.06 0.51 -13.26
CA LEU A 40 -1.02 1.08 -12.40
C LEU A 40 -0.19 2.13 -13.14
N MET A 41 0.07 1.93 -14.44
CA MET A 41 0.70 2.94 -15.27
C MET A 41 -0.18 4.19 -15.41
N ASP A 42 -1.47 4.04 -15.71
CA ASP A 42 -2.36 5.18 -15.94
C ASP A 42 -2.70 5.97 -14.67
N VAL A 43 -2.92 5.28 -13.53
CA VAL A 43 -3.39 5.91 -12.29
C VAL A 43 -2.24 6.31 -11.35
N CYS A 44 -1.25 5.43 -11.22
CA CYS A 44 -0.12 5.65 -10.32
C CYS A 44 1.10 6.24 -11.03
N GLU A 45 1.04 6.41 -12.37
CA GLU A 45 2.13 6.90 -13.21
C GLU A 45 3.38 6.03 -13.06
N HIS A 46 3.18 4.74 -12.81
CA HIS A 46 4.27 3.77 -12.71
C HIS A 46 4.88 3.51 -14.09
N SER A 47 6.18 3.26 -14.13
CA SER A 47 6.81 2.67 -15.31
C SER A 47 6.29 1.24 -15.53
N PRO A 48 6.34 0.72 -16.77
CA PRO A 48 5.91 -0.65 -17.06
C PRO A 48 6.64 -1.69 -16.20
N GLU A 49 7.95 -1.49 -15.96
CA GLU A 49 8.75 -2.37 -15.09
C GLU A 49 8.25 -2.34 -13.63
N GLN A 50 7.95 -1.16 -13.08
CA GLN A 50 7.41 -1.05 -11.72
C GLN A 50 6.02 -1.67 -11.60
N ALA A 51 5.17 -1.43 -12.59
CA ALA A 51 3.82 -1.98 -12.63
C ALA A 51 3.84 -3.51 -12.75
N GLU A 52 4.75 -4.07 -13.55
CA GLU A 52 4.97 -5.51 -13.65
C GLU A 52 5.43 -6.11 -12.32
N GLN A 53 6.43 -5.49 -11.67
CA GLN A 53 6.89 -5.93 -10.35
C GLN A 53 5.77 -5.88 -9.30
N CYS A 54 5.00 -4.78 -9.27
CA CYS A 54 3.87 -4.67 -8.36
C CYS A 54 2.83 -5.76 -8.63
N SER A 55 2.49 -6.01 -9.89
CA SER A 55 1.52 -7.04 -10.27
C SER A 55 1.98 -8.44 -9.87
N LEU A 56 3.27 -8.76 -10.06
CA LEU A 56 3.87 -10.01 -9.58
C LEU A 56 3.76 -10.13 -8.06
N ILE A 57 4.09 -9.08 -7.32
CA ILE A 57 3.99 -9.08 -5.85
C ILE A 57 2.55 -9.29 -5.42
N VAL A 58 1.59 -8.59 -6.02
CA VAL A 58 0.15 -8.74 -5.72
C VAL A 58 -0.31 -10.17 -5.98
N HIS A 59 0.09 -10.78 -7.10
CA HIS A 59 -0.30 -12.14 -7.43
C HIS A 59 0.26 -13.18 -6.44
N TYR A 60 1.53 -13.07 -6.06
CA TYR A 60 2.17 -14.04 -5.16
C TYR A 60 1.83 -13.80 -3.68
N LYS A 61 1.77 -12.54 -3.24
CA LYS A 61 1.51 -12.18 -1.83
C LYS A 61 0.03 -11.94 -1.54
N GLY A 62 -0.81 -11.85 -2.56
CA GLY A 62 -2.22 -11.46 -2.46
C GLY A 62 -2.46 -9.96 -2.30
N LYS A 63 -1.42 -9.18 -1.97
CA LYS A 63 -1.48 -7.72 -1.84
C LYS A 63 -0.14 -7.05 -2.09
N CYS A 64 -0.14 -5.81 -2.54
CA CYS A 64 1.04 -4.94 -2.51
C CYS A 64 0.68 -3.48 -2.34
N THR A 65 1.55 -2.76 -1.65
CA THR A 65 1.46 -1.30 -1.51
C THR A 65 1.94 -0.67 -2.82
N VAL A 66 1.08 0.11 -3.46
CA VAL A 66 1.39 0.74 -4.75
C VAL A 66 1.86 2.18 -4.59
N LYS A 67 1.38 2.88 -3.54
CA LYS A 67 1.79 4.27 -3.27
C LYS A 67 1.54 4.61 -1.81
N THR A 68 2.39 5.45 -1.24
CA THR A 68 2.25 5.99 0.13
C THR A 68 2.32 7.50 0.08
N GLY A 69 1.61 8.20 0.97
CA GLY A 69 1.46 9.66 0.89
C GLY A 69 0.29 10.21 1.69
N GLU A 70 -0.12 11.44 1.39
CA GLU A 70 -1.25 12.09 2.06
C GLU A 70 -2.59 11.53 1.59
N TYR A 71 -3.57 11.50 2.50
CA TYR A 71 -4.92 10.99 2.22
C TYR A 71 -5.55 11.68 1.01
N ASP A 72 -5.43 13.01 0.92
CA ASP A 72 -6.04 13.80 -0.14
C ASP A 72 -5.45 13.52 -1.54
N ASP A 73 -4.17 13.16 -1.63
CA ASP A 73 -3.53 12.75 -2.89
C ASP A 73 -3.86 11.29 -3.26
N LEU A 74 -3.93 10.42 -2.26
CA LEU A 74 -4.13 9.00 -2.48
C LEU A 74 -5.61 8.64 -2.70
N LYS A 75 -6.55 9.33 -2.05
CA LYS A 75 -7.99 9.13 -2.23
C LYS A 75 -8.44 9.17 -3.70
N PRO A 76 -8.08 10.18 -4.53
CA PRO A 76 -8.47 10.19 -5.94
C PRO A 76 -7.79 9.08 -6.74
N ARG A 77 -6.57 8.66 -6.38
CA ARG A 77 -5.86 7.55 -7.04
C ARG A 77 -6.50 6.20 -6.70
N CYS A 78 -6.77 5.93 -5.42
CA CYS A 78 -7.46 4.73 -4.97
C CYS A 78 -8.86 4.61 -5.59
N SER A 79 -9.60 5.72 -5.66
CA SER A 79 -10.91 5.75 -6.32
C SER A 79 -10.83 5.43 -7.82
N GLN A 80 -9.76 5.84 -8.52
CA GLN A 80 -9.54 5.48 -9.92
C GLN A 80 -9.22 3.99 -10.09
N LEU A 81 -8.39 3.41 -9.20
CA LEU A 81 -8.13 1.96 -9.19
C LEU A 81 -9.42 1.15 -9.01
N LEU A 82 -10.28 1.56 -8.06
CA LEU A 82 -11.59 0.95 -7.85
C LEU A 82 -12.51 1.09 -9.07
N LYS A 83 -12.50 2.25 -9.75
CA LYS A 83 -13.27 2.47 -10.99
C LYS A 83 -12.77 1.63 -12.17
N ALA A 84 -11.47 1.35 -12.21
CA ALA A 84 -10.88 0.44 -13.19
C ALA A 84 -11.18 -1.04 -12.90
N GLY A 85 -11.90 -1.33 -11.80
CA GLY A 85 -12.29 -2.69 -11.42
C GLY A 85 -11.25 -3.41 -10.56
N LEU A 86 -10.18 -2.73 -10.12
CA LEU A 86 -9.18 -3.31 -9.24
C LEU A 86 -9.62 -3.24 -7.77
N SER A 87 -9.16 -4.20 -6.97
CA SER A 87 -9.39 -4.18 -5.53
C SER A 87 -8.30 -3.36 -4.84
N ALA A 88 -8.58 -2.12 -4.46
CA ALA A 88 -7.65 -1.24 -3.74
C ALA A 88 -8.26 -0.74 -2.43
N GLU A 89 -7.47 -0.69 -1.37
CA GLU A 89 -7.85 -0.09 -0.08
C GLU A 89 -6.85 0.99 0.30
N LEU A 90 -7.34 2.07 0.91
CA LEU A 90 -6.51 3.09 1.48
C LEU A 90 -6.46 2.90 3.00
N VAL A 91 -5.25 2.73 3.54
CA VAL A 91 -4.96 2.44 4.95
C VAL A 91 -4.19 3.58 5.60
#